data_AF-A0A8H4RTR5-F1
#
_entry.id   AF-A0A8H4RTR5-F1
#
_cell.length_a   1.000
_cell.length_b   1.000
_cell.length_c   1.000
_cell.angle_alpha   90.00
_cell.angle_beta   90.00
_cell.angle_gamma   90.00
#
_symmetry.space_group_name_H-M   'P 1'
#
loop_
_entity.id
_entity.type
_entity.pdbx_description
1 polymer ?
#
loop_
_entity_poly.entity_id
_entity_poly.type
_entity_poly.pdbx_seq_one_letter_code
_entity_poly.pdbx_strand_id
1 'polypeptide(L)'
;MFSKASFLCAFAAVGYASPIVYPRADDPFVFTNSNGLNFTQMNASLPNVTIFATGGTIAGSSSSSTATTGYTAGAVGILTLIDAVPEILNISNVAGIQISNVGSEDVTSALLLKMAKQINEYVCNDPTMAGAVVTHGTDVLEETAFFLDATVNCGKPVIIVGAMRPSTAISADGPFNLLEAVTVAASPSARDRGAMVVMNDRIVSAYYVTKTNANTMDTFKAVEMGNLGELISNTPYFFYPPI
;
A
#
# COMPACT_ATOMS: atom_id res chain seq x y z
N MET A 1 -0.33 -44.55 58.17
CA MET A 1 -1.18 -44.05 57.05
C MET A 1 -0.60 -42.70 56.63
N PHE A 2 0.35 -42.69 55.69
CA PHE A 2 1.05 -41.48 55.25
C PHE A 2 0.34 -40.94 53.99
N SER A 3 -0.12 -39.69 54.02
CA SER A 3 -0.62 -38.99 52.84
C SER A 3 0.36 -37.87 52.48
N LYS A 4 0.94 -37.95 51.27
CA LYS A 4 1.86 -36.96 50.70
C LYS A 4 1.06 -35.81 50.10
N ALA A 5 1.32 -34.59 50.54
CA ALA A 5 0.87 -33.37 49.88
C ALA A 5 1.78 -33.05 48.69
N SER A 6 1.23 -33.06 47.47
CA SER A 6 1.92 -32.63 46.27
C SER A 6 1.81 -31.11 46.12
N PHE A 7 2.95 -30.43 46.23
CA PHE A 7 3.10 -29.03 45.82
C PHE A 7 3.16 -28.95 44.28
N LEU A 8 2.15 -28.35 43.66
CA LEU A 8 2.19 -28.01 42.24
C LEU A 8 2.78 -26.60 42.11
N CYS A 9 4.04 -26.51 41.66
CA CYS A 9 4.72 -25.24 41.41
C CYS A 9 4.34 -24.78 39.99
N ALA A 10 3.49 -23.76 39.89
CA ALA A 10 3.17 -23.13 38.61
C ALA A 10 4.30 -22.14 38.24
N PHE A 11 5.17 -22.53 37.32
CA PHE A 11 6.13 -21.62 36.69
C PHE A 11 5.39 -20.78 35.64
N ALA A 12 4.96 -19.57 36.02
CA ALA A 12 4.58 -18.54 35.06
C ALA A 12 5.85 -17.85 34.56
N ALA A 13 6.36 -18.28 33.40
CA ALA A 13 7.42 -17.57 32.71
C ALA A 13 6.83 -16.33 32.03
N VAL A 14 6.86 -15.19 32.73
CA VAL A 14 6.59 -13.89 32.10
C VAL A 14 7.86 -13.46 31.38
N GLY A 15 8.00 -13.92 30.14
CA GLY A 15 9.03 -13.41 29.23
C GLY A 15 8.64 -12.02 28.78
N TYR A 16 9.21 -10.98 29.39
CA TYR A 16 9.20 -9.64 28.81
C TYR A 16 10.12 -9.64 27.59
N ALA A 17 9.62 -10.11 26.46
CA ALA A 17 10.26 -9.84 25.18
C ALA A 17 10.05 -8.35 24.88
N SER A 18 11.12 -7.56 24.91
CA SER A 18 11.09 -6.19 24.40
C SER A 18 10.54 -6.20 22.96
N PRO A 19 9.68 -5.25 22.58
CA PRO A 19 9.17 -5.20 21.22
C PRO A 19 10.33 -5.10 20.23
N ILE A 20 10.26 -5.87 19.15
CA ILE A 20 11.27 -5.84 18.09
C ILE A 20 11.22 -4.45 17.45
N VAL A 21 12.32 -3.71 17.55
CA VAL A 21 12.49 -2.40 16.93
C VAL A 21 13.83 -2.38 16.19
N TYR A 22 13.76 -2.35 14.86
CA TYR A 22 14.87 -2.12 13.94
C TYR A 22 14.61 -0.79 13.23
N PRO A 23 15.27 0.31 13.65
CA PRO A 23 15.08 1.60 13.02
C PRO A 23 15.64 1.58 11.59
N ARG A 24 15.14 2.50 10.76
CA ARG A 24 15.69 2.71 9.42
C ARG A 24 17.18 3.02 9.49
N ALA A 25 17.99 2.25 8.77
CA ALA A 25 19.45 2.36 8.74
C ALA A 25 19.93 2.98 7.41
N ASP A 26 21.23 3.17 7.28
CA ASP A 26 21.87 3.55 6.00
C ASP A 26 21.75 2.42 4.96
N ASP A 27 21.60 1.16 5.42
CA ASP A 27 21.26 0.03 4.57
C ASP A 27 19.79 0.11 4.12
N PRO A 28 19.48 -0.21 2.85
CA PRO A 28 18.13 -0.09 2.31
C PRO A 28 17.12 -1.03 2.98
N PHE A 29 17.59 -2.10 3.64
CA PHE A 29 16.77 -3.10 4.31
C PHE A 29 17.39 -3.50 5.65
N VAL A 30 16.55 -3.63 6.68
CA VAL A 30 17.00 -3.96 8.05
C VAL A 30 16.41 -5.25 8.58
N PHE A 31 15.37 -5.78 7.93
CA PHE A 31 14.70 -7.01 8.34
C PHE A 31 14.16 -7.76 7.12
N THR A 32 14.31 -9.09 7.11
CA THR A 32 13.72 -9.97 6.09
C THR A 32 12.80 -10.97 6.80
N ASN A 33 11.53 -11.03 6.40
CA ASN A 33 10.61 -12.01 7.00
C ASN A 33 10.84 -13.43 6.42
N SER A 34 10.11 -14.41 6.96
CA SER A 34 10.22 -15.82 6.51
C SER A 34 9.84 -16.04 5.04
N ASN A 35 9.10 -15.10 4.44
CA ASN A 35 8.68 -15.13 3.04
C ASN A 35 9.66 -14.39 2.11
N GLY A 36 10.79 -13.89 2.65
CA GLY A 36 11.82 -13.19 1.86
C GLY A 36 11.49 -11.73 1.54
N LEU A 37 10.47 -11.14 2.17
CA LEU A 37 10.18 -9.72 2.04
C LEU A 37 11.19 -8.91 2.85
N ASN A 38 11.83 -7.96 2.18
CA ASN A 38 12.76 -7.04 2.81
C ASN A 38 12.05 -5.76 3.25
N PHE A 39 12.15 -5.47 4.55
CA PHE A 39 11.57 -4.32 5.20
C PHE A 39 12.64 -3.25 5.41
N THR A 40 12.25 -1.99 5.17
CA THR A 40 13.10 -0.80 5.36
C THR A 40 13.22 -0.40 6.83
N GLN A 41 12.29 -0.86 7.66
CA GLN A 41 12.30 -0.76 9.11
C GLN A 41 11.44 -1.86 9.72
N MET A 42 11.53 -2.06 11.04
CA MET A 42 10.61 -2.94 11.76
C MET A 42 10.29 -2.38 13.14
N ASN A 43 9.00 -2.31 13.48
CA ASN A 43 8.48 -2.03 14.80
C ASN A 43 7.29 -2.96 15.03
N ALA A 44 7.39 -3.88 15.99
CA ALA A 44 6.36 -4.88 16.25
C ALA A 44 4.98 -4.29 16.66
N SER A 45 4.92 -3.00 17.00
CA SER A 45 3.66 -2.31 17.32
C SER A 45 2.96 -1.71 16.10
N LEU A 46 3.63 -1.70 14.94
CA LEU A 46 3.11 -1.15 13.68
C LEU A 46 2.66 -2.27 12.73
N PRO A 47 1.62 -2.03 11.91
CA PRO A 47 1.18 -2.98 10.89
C PRO A 47 2.21 -3.13 9.77
N ASN A 48 2.32 -4.34 9.22
CA ASN A 48 3.19 -4.62 8.07
C ASN A 48 2.44 -4.38 6.76
N VAL A 49 2.97 -3.52 5.89
CA VAL A 49 2.40 -3.20 4.57
C VAL A 49 3.44 -3.44 3.49
N THR A 50 3.03 -4.10 2.41
CA THR A 50 3.90 -4.27 1.22
C THR A 50 3.47 -3.31 0.13
N ILE A 51 4.42 -2.54 -0.39
CA ILE A 51 4.22 -1.67 -1.56
C ILE A 51 4.78 -2.38 -2.79
N PHE A 52 3.91 -2.65 -3.75
CA PHE A 52 4.23 -3.19 -5.06
C PHE A 52 4.32 -2.06 -6.08
N ALA A 53 5.49 -1.84 -6.66
CA ALA A 53 5.71 -0.81 -7.66
C ALA A 53 5.62 -1.35 -9.08
N THR A 54 4.80 -0.68 -9.90
CA THR A 54 4.63 -1.02 -11.32
C THR A 54 5.13 0.07 -12.27
N GLY A 55 5.29 1.30 -11.76
CA GLY A 55 5.75 2.48 -12.50
C GLY A 55 4.71 3.60 -12.44
N GLY A 56 4.33 4.12 -13.59
CA GLY A 56 3.37 5.21 -13.72
C GLY A 56 3.93 6.60 -13.40
N THR A 57 3.05 7.60 -13.49
CA THR A 57 3.33 9.01 -13.21
C THR A 57 3.80 9.25 -11.77
N ILE A 58 3.31 8.48 -10.79
CA ILE A 58 3.77 8.58 -9.39
C ILE A 58 5.28 8.31 -9.26
N ALA A 59 5.81 7.43 -10.11
CA ALA A 59 7.23 7.15 -10.28
C ALA A 59 7.85 7.92 -11.46
N GLY A 60 7.12 8.87 -12.05
CA GLY A 60 7.54 9.63 -13.21
C GLY A 60 8.46 10.80 -12.84
N SER A 61 9.30 11.20 -13.78
CA SER A 61 10.25 12.31 -13.58
C SER A 61 10.40 13.15 -14.84
N SER A 62 10.69 14.43 -14.63
CA SER A 62 11.00 15.43 -15.65
C SER A 62 12.13 16.34 -15.17
N SER A 63 12.89 16.89 -16.12
CA SER A 63 13.96 17.86 -15.85
C SER A 63 13.45 19.23 -15.42
N SER A 64 12.18 19.54 -15.66
CA SER A 64 11.54 20.80 -15.26
C SER A 64 10.45 20.55 -14.22
N SER A 65 10.50 21.29 -13.11
CA SER A 65 9.51 21.20 -12.04
C SER A 65 8.14 21.80 -12.39
N THR A 66 8.04 22.56 -13.49
CA THR A 66 6.77 23.06 -14.00
C THR A 66 6.17 22.15 -15.08
N ALA A 67 6.87 21.08 -15.49
CA ALA A 67 6.38 20.15 -16.48
C ALA A 67 5.44 19.12 -15.85
N THR A 68 4.14 19.33 -16.00
CA THR A 68 3.09 18.39 -15.58
C THR A 68 2.65 17.45 -16.71
N THR A 69 3.28 17.53 -17.88
CA THR A 69 3.05 16.68 -19.06
C THR A 69 4.40 16.42 -19.75
N GLY A 70 4.48 15.37 -20.59
CA GLY A 70 5.70 15.08 -21.37
C GLY A 70 6.90 14.63 -20.52
N TYR A 71 6.63 14.07 -19.34
CA TYR A 71 7.60 13.43 -18.45
C TYR A 71 7.76 11.95 -18.80
N THR A 72 8.80 11.31 -18.26
CA THR A 72 8.98 9.86 -18.36
C THR A 72 8.30 9.19 -17.18
N ALA A 73 7.24 8.41 -17.40
CA ALA A 73 6.62 7.58 -16.36
C ALA A 73 7.55 6.42 -15.95
N GLY A 74 7.47 5.95 -14.70
CA GLY A 74 8.31 4.85 -14.23
C GLY A 74 9.82 5.13 -14.29
N ALA A 75 10.23 6.36 -13.96
CA ALA A 75 11.63 6.78 -13.98
C ALA A 75 12.36 6.51 -12.66
N VAL A 76 11.65 6.43 -11.53
CA VAL A 76 12.24 6.16 -10.20
C VAL A 76 11.81 4.79 -9.66
N GLY A 77 12.63 4.22 -8.76
CA GLY A 77 12.35 2.93 -8.13
C GLY A 77 11.55 3.06 -6.83
N ILE A 78 11.07 1.92 -6.31
CA ILE A 78 10.25 1.86 -5.11
C ILE A 78 10.93 2.47 -3.87
N LEU A 79 12.22 2.24 -3.67
CA LEU A 79 12.93 2.80 -2.51
C LEU A 79 12.93 4.32 -2.57
N THR A 80 13.12 4.92 -3.75
CA THR A 80 13.03 6.38 -3.91
C THR A 80 11.64 6.92 -3.56
N LEU A 81 10.56 6.19 -3.87
CA LEU A 81 9.20 6.59 -3.50
C LEU A 81 8.97 6.50 -1.98
N ILE A 82 9.45 5.43 -1.35
CA ILE A 82 9.38 5.26 0.12
C ILE A 82 10.17 6.39 0.81
N ASP A 83 11.34 6.72 0.29
CA ASP A 83 12.26 7.70 0.90
C ASP A 83 11.75 9.13 0.75
N ALA A 84 10.94 9.39 -0.28
CA ALA A 84 10.28 10.67 -0.48
C ALA A 84 9.15 10.94 0.54
N VAL A 85 8.67 9.91 1.25
CA VAL A 85 7.55 10.01 2.20
C VAL A 85 7.90 9.29 3.51
N PRO A 86 8.89 9.77 4.28
CA PRO A 86 9.32 9.10 5.51
C PRO A 86 8.20 8.94 6.55
N GLU A 87 7.13 9.74 6.49
CA GLU A 87 5.98 9.67 7.38
C GLU A 87 5.27 8.31 7.35
N ILE A 88 5.34 7.56 6.25
CA ILE A 88 4.76 6.19 6.17
C ILE A 88 5.39 5.23 7.20
N LEU A 89 6.62 5.53 7.61
CA LEU A 89 7.37 4.77 8.59
C LEU A 89 6.87 5.03 10.03
N ASN A 90 6.15 6.13 10.27
CA ASN A 90 5.55 6.37 11.59
C ASN A 90 4.28 5.56 11.83
N ILE A 91 3.69 5.01 10.76
CA ILE A 91 2.37 4.35 10.78
C ILE A 91 2.43 2.88 10.38
N SER A 92 3.51 2.40 9.76
CA SER A 92 3.62 1.03 9.26
C SER A 92 5.07 0.55 9.11
N ASN A 93 5.27 -0.76 9.11
CA ASN A 93 6.50 -1.38 8.62
C ASN A 93 6.35 -1.63 7.13
N VAL A 94 7.22 -1.03 6.32
CA VAL A 94 7.08 -1.05 4.85
C VAL A 94 8.10 -1.99 4.22
N ALA A 95 7.60 -2.96 3.46
CA ALA A 95 8.36 -3.74 2.49
C ALA A 95 8.08 -3.23 1.07
N GLY A 96 9.10 -3.22 0.20
CA GLY A 96 8.98 -2.77 -1.18
C GLY A 96 9.28 -3.89 -2.18
N ILE A 97 8.40 -4.10 -3.16
CA ILE A 97 8.63 -5.00 -4.30
C ILE A 97 8.53 -4.20 -5.59
N GLN A 98 9.59 -4.20 -6.40
CA GLN A 98 9.53 -3.67 -7.76
C GLN A 98 9.05 -4.76 -8.72
N ILE A 99 7.79 -4.69 -9.16
CA ILE A 99 7.21 -5.66 -10.10
C ILE A 99 7.61 -5.32 -11.54
N SER A 100 7.53 -4.04 -11.90
CA SER A 100 7.85 -3.43 -13.19
C SER A 100 8.14 -1.94 -13.02
N ASN A 101 8.53 -1.25 -14.09
CA ASN A 101 8.66 0.21 -14.11
C ASN A 101 8.26 0.77 -15.47
N VAL A 102 6.95 0.78 -15.76
CA VAL A 102 6.38 1.11 -17.07
C VAL A 102 5.28 2.17 -16.98
N GLY A 103 4.93 2.77 -18.11
CA GLY A 103 3.66 3.49 -18.26
C GLY A 103 2.49 2.52 -18.06
N SER A 104 1.36 3.00 -17.54
CA SER A 104 0.22 2.13 -17.30
C SER A 104 -0.39 1.59 -18.59
N GLU A 105 -0.30 2.36 -19.68
CA GLU A 105 -0.66 1.96 -21.04
C GLU A 105 0.08 0.71 -21.55
N ASP A 106 1.23 0.37 -20.97
CA ASP A 106 2.03 -0.82 -21.30
C ASP A 106 1.77 -2.00 -20.33
N VAL A 107 0.79 -1.90 -19.43
CA VAL A 107 0.44 -2.98 -18.51
C VAL A 107 -0.19 -4.13 -19.29
N THR A 108 0.44 -5.30 -19.21
CA THR A 108 -0.01 -6.51 -19.90
C THR A 108 -0.75 -7.46 -18.97
N SER A 109 -1.55 -8.38 -19.51
CA SER A 109 -2.20 -9.44 -18.72
C SER A 109 -1.21 -10.33 -17.97
N ALA A 110 0.00 -10.52 -18.51
CA ALA A 110 1.07 -11.24 -17.81
C ALA A 110 1.54 -10.49 -16.56
N LEU A 111 1.63 -9.16 -16.64
CA LEU A 111 1.94 -8.30 -15.50
C LEU A 111 0.81 -8.32 -14.47
N LEU A 112 -0.45 -8.20 -14.89
CA LEU A 112 -1.63 -8.34 -14.02
C LEU A 112 -1.62 -9.67 -13.23
N LEU A 113 -1.41 -10.79 -13.93
CA LEU A 113 -1.33 -12.11 -13.31
C LEU A 113 -0.15 -12.24 -12.33
N LYS A 114 1.00 -11.64 -12.67
CA LYS A 114 2.16 -11.60 -11.77
C LYS A 114 1.83 -10.82 -10.49
N MET A 115 1.18 -9.66 -10.61
CA MET A 115 0.76 -8.84 -9.46
C MET A 115 -0.19 -9.61 -8.54
N ALA A 116 -1.29 -10.16 -9.08
CA ALA A 116 -2.26 -10.90 -8.29
C ALA A 116 -1.63 -12.10 -7.57
N LYS A 117 -0.74 -12.84 -8.24
CA LYS A 117 -0.01 -13.97 -7.61
C LYS A 117 0.87 -13.51 -6.45
N GLN A 118 1.66 -12.46 -6.64
CA GLN A 118 2.54 -11.95 -5.60
C GLN A 118 1.78 -11.35 -4.42
N ILE A 119 0.66 -10.65 -4.66
CA ILE A 119 -0.19 -10.15 -3.57
C ILE A 119 -0.78 -11.31 -2.77
N ASN A 120 -1.29 -12.35 -3.44
CA ASN A 120 -1.80 -13.54 -2.75
C ASN A 120 -0.70 -14.26 -1.95
N GLU A 121 0.49 -14.42 -2.52
CA GLU A 121 1.62 -15.09 -1.89
C GLU A 121 2.16 -14.31 -0.67
N TYR A 122 2.51 -13.04 -0.87
CA TYR A 122 3.23 -12.25 0.13
C TYR A 122 2.32 -11.55 1.14
N VAL A 123 1.07 -11.26 0.78
CA VAL A 123 0.15 -10.53 1.65
C VAL A 123 -0.97 -11.43 2.14
N CYS A 124 -1.70 -12.12 1.27
CA CYS A 124 -2.84 -12.93 1.71
C CYS A 124 -2.42 -14.11 2.58
N ASN A 125 -1.45 -14.90 2.13
CA ASN A 125 -1.00 -16.11 2.81
C ASN A 125 -0.15 -15.85 4.06
N ASP A 126 0.32 -14.61 4.28
CA ASP A 126 1.12 -14.24 5.44
C ASP A 126 0.24 -13.59 6.54
N PRO A 127 -0.04 -14.25 7.67
CA PRO A 127 -0.89 -13.70 8.72
C PRO A 127 -0.31 -12.45 9.41
N THR A 128 0.98 -12.17 9.25
CA THR A 128 1.63 -10.99 9.82
C THR A 128 1.40 -9.71 9.00
N MET A 129 0.91 -9.85 7.77
CA MET A 129 0.67 -8.73 6.86
C MET A 129 -0.70 -8.10 7.09
N ALA A 130 -0.72 -6.76 7.14
CA ALA A 130 -1.95 -5.98 7.27
C ALA A 130 -2.60 -5.71 5.92
N GLY A 131 -1.82 -5.36 4.88
CA GLY A 131 -2.37 -4.99 3.57
C GLY A 131 -1.32 -4.79 2.48
N ALA A 132 -1.81 -4.48 1.28
CA ALA A 132 -1.01 -4.21 0.10
C ALA A 132 -1.29 -2.81 -0.45
N VAL A 133 -0.26 -2.14 -0.95
CA VAL A 133 -0.37 -0.94 -1.77
C VAL A 133 0.26 -1.21 -3.13
N VAL A 134 -0.40 -0.82 -4.22
CA VAL A 134 0.10 -0.94 -5.59
C VAL A 134 0.26 0.46 -6.17
N THR A 135 1.51 0.89 -6.37
CA THR A 135 1.78 2.15 -7.09
C THR A 135 1.69 1.90 -8.59
N HIS A 136 0.84 2.68 -9.27
CA HIS A 136 0.42 2.44 -10.64
C HIS A 136 0.28 3.75 -11.43
N GLY A 137 0.37 3.66 -12.77
CA GLY A 137 0.02 4.77 -13.66
C GLY A 137 -1.50 4.94 -13.77
N THR A 138 -1.96 6.15 -14.06
CA THR A 138 -3.38 6.49 -13.93
C THR A 138 -4.23 6.09 -15.13
N ASP A 139 -3.64 5.79 -16.29
CA ASP A 139 -4.42 5.64 -17.54
C ASP A 139 -5.25 4.36 -17.58
N VAL A 140 -4.74 3.25 -17.04
CA VAL A 140 -5.49 1.97 -16.91
C VAL A 140 -5.55 1.51 -15.46
N LEU A 141 -5.46 2.45 -14.51
CA LEU A 141 -5.52 2.16 -13.08
C LEU A 141 -6.80 1.42 -12.70
N GLU A 142 -7.94 1.88 -13.24
CA GLU A 142 -9.25 1.28 -13.00
C GLU A 142 -9.34 -0.18 -13.49
N GLU A 143 -8.72 -0.51 -14.62
CA GLU A 143 -8.69 -1.88 -15.14
C GLU A 143 -7.87 -2.81 -14.22
N THR A 144 -6.67 -2.36 -13.80
CA THR A 144 -5.84 -3.11 -12.85
C THR A 144 -6.55 -3.26 -11.50
N ALA A 145 -7.18 -2.19 -11.00
CA ALA A 145 -7.91 -2.21 -9.74
C ALA A 145 -9.06 -3.22 -9.80
N PHE A 146 -9.87 -3.19 -10.85
CA PHE A 146 -10.96 -4.15 -11.07
C PHE A 146 -10.44 -5.60 -11.16
N PHE A 147 -9.33 -5.81 -11.87
CA PHE A 147 -8.72 -7.14 -11.98
C PHE A 147 -8.26 -7.66 -10.61
N LEU A 148 -7.63 -6.82 -9.78
CA LEU A 148 -7.18 -7.22 -8.45
C LEU A 148 -8.36 -7.46 -7.49
N ASP A 149 -9.44 -6.66 -7.59
CA ASP A 149 -10.68 -6.88 -6.85
C ASP A 149 -11.27 -8.27 -7.13
N ALA A 150 -11.25 -8.70 -8.40
CA ALA A 150 -11.76 -10.00 -8.81
C ALA A 150 -10.85 -11.19 -8.50
N THR A 151 -9.55 -10.98 -8.25
CA THR A 151 -8.54 -12.06 -8.16
C THR A 151 -7.84 -12.17 -6.81
N VAL A 152 -8.00 -11.19 -5.92
CA VAL A 152 -7.43 -11.19 -4.57
C VAL A 152 -8.56 -11.15 -3.55
N ASN A 153 -8.80 -12.26 -2.86
CA ASN A 153 -9.89 -12.37 -1.88
C ASN A 153 -9.40 -12.99 -0.57
N CYS A 154 -8.83 -12.16 0.30
CA CYS A 154 -8.34 -12.58 1.62
C CYS A 154 -8.73 -11.63 2.76
N GLY A 155 -9.65 -10.70 2.50
CA GLY A 155 -10.14 -9.71 3.47
C GLY A 155 -9.15 -8.63 3.88
N LYS A 156 -7.87 -8.74 3.52
CA LYS A 156 -6.85 -7.71 3.72
C LYS A 156 -7.00 -6.62 2.67
N PRO A 157 -6.87 -5.33 3.03
CA PRO A 157 -6.99 -4.22 2.08
C PRO A 157 -5.92 -4.30 0.98
N VAL A 158 -6.35 -4.14 -0.26
CA VAL A 158 -5.50 -3.95 -1.45
C VAL A 158 -5.79 -2.57 -2.01
N ILE A 159 -4.84 -1.66 -1.87
CA ILE A 159 -4.99 -0.26 -2.26
C ILE A 159 -4.20 0.00 -3.51
N ILE A 160 -4.84 0.51 -4.56
CA ILE A 160 -4.17 0.99 -5.77
C ILE A 160 -4.05 2.50 -5.67
N VAL A 161 -2.87 3.03 -5.96
CA VAL A 161 -2.56 4.45 -5.85
C VAL A 161 -1.75 4.92 -7.04
N GLY A 162 -2.05 6.12 -7.51
CA GLY A 162 -1.30 6.79 -8.57
C GLY A 162 -1.05 8.26 -8.25
N ALA A 163 -0.58 8.99 -9.26
CA ALA A 163 -0.44 10.43 -9.21
C ALA A 163 -0.78 11.01 -10.58
N MET A 164 -1.39 12.19 -10.61
CA MET A 164 -1.67 12.93 -11.85
C MET A 164 -0.51 13.84 -12.24
N ARG A 165 0.43 14.13 -11.33
CA ARG A 165 1.67 14.88 -11.61
C ARG A 165 2.91 14.03 -11.34
N PRO A 166 3.99 14.19 -12.14
CA PRO A 166 5.23 13.47 -11.91
C PRO A 166 5.89 13.89 -10.58
N SER A 167 6.73 13.03 -10.03
CA SER A 167 7.38 13.24 -8.71
C SER A 167 8.21 14.53 -8.61
N THR A 168 8.71 15.05 -9.74
CA THR A 168 9.51 16.29 -9.79
C THR A 168 8.69 17.57 -9.95
N ALA A 169 7.37 17.46 -10.17
CA ALA A 169 6.52 18.62 -10.39
C ALA A 169 6.26 19.41 -9.08
N ILE A 170 6.09 20.72 -9.22
CA ILE A 170 5.59 21.58 -8.15
C ILE A 170 4.20 21.09 -7.73
N SER A 171 4.00 20.94 -6.42
CA SER A 171 2.76 20.42 -5.85
C SER A 171 2.35 19.09 -6.48
N ALA A 172 3.31 18.15 -6.59
CA ALA A 172 3.02 16.77 -6.94
C ALA A 172 2.09 16.13 -5.90
N ASP A 173 1.11 15.38 -6.37
CA ASP A 173 0.08 14.71 -5.55
C ASP A 173 0.54 13.33 -5.05
N GLY A 174 1.52 12.72 -5.72
CA GLY A 174 2.05 11.38 -5.39
C GLY A 174 2.47 11.16 -3.94
N PRO A 175 3.26 12.06 -3.30
CA PRO A 175 3.71 11.87 -1.92
C PRO A 175 2.56 11.70 -0.93
N PHE A 176 1.54 12.56 -1.00
CA PHE A 176 0.42 12.50 -0.06
C PHE A 176 -0.51 11.33 -0.40
N ASN A 177 -0.83 11.11 -1.69
CA ASN A 177 -1.61 9.94 -2.10
C ASN A 177 -0.97 8.62 -1.60
N LEU A 178 0.37 8.51 -1.64
CA LEU A 178 1.08 7.32 -1.14
C LEU A 178 0.96 7.16 0.38
N LEU A 179 1.11 8.26 1.14
CA LEU A 179 0.91 8.26 2.59
C LEU A 179 -0.49 7.80 2.96
N GLU A 180 -1.50 8.33 2.28
CA GLU A 180 -2.90 7.98 2.48
C GLU A 180 -3.16 6.51 2.13
N ALA A 181 -2.64 6.04 1.00
CA ALA A 181 -2.79 4.65 0.56
C ALA A 181 -2.19 3.67 1.57
N VAL A 182 -0.99 3.95 2.09
CA VAL A 182 -0.37 3.14 3.15
C VAL A 182 -1.21 3.19 4.44
N THR A 183 -1.73 4.36 4.80
CA THR A 183 -2.60 4.53 5.97
C THR A 183 -3.88 3.70 5.87
N VAL A 184 -4.53 3.69 4.70
CA VAL A 184 -5.72 2.86 4.46
C VAL A 184 -5.34 1.38 4.49
N ALA A 185 -4.24 0.97 3.85
CA ALA A 185 -3.77 -0.42 3.85
C ALA A 185 -3.39 -0.93 5.26
N ALA A 186 -2.94 -0.04 6.14
CA ALA A 186 -2.62 -0.33 7.54
C ALA A 186 -3.87 -0.37 8.45
N SER A 187 -5.01 0.17 8.01
CA SER A 187 -6.18 0.37 8.86
C SER A 187 -7.02 -0.91 9.02
N PRO A 188 -7.31 -1.35 10.26
CA PRO A 188 -8.23 -2.47 10.48
C PRO A 188 -9.64 -2.23 9.91
N SER A 189 -10.07 -0.97 9.86
CA SER A 189 -11.39 -0.58 9.33
C SER A 189 -11.51 -0.72 7.81
N ALA A 190 -10.38 -0.89 7.11
CA ALA A 190 -10.32 -1.06 5.65
C ALA A 190 -10.46 -2.53 5.21
N ARG A 191 -10.49 -3.47 6.16
CA ARG A 191 -10.67 -4.90 5.86
C ARG A 191 -12.06 -5.19 5.29
N ASP A 192 -12.12 -6.22 4.45
CA ASP A 192 -13.36 -6.76 3.87
C ASP A 192 -14.13 -5.71 3.05
N ARG A 193 -13.42 -4.93 2.23
CA ARG A 193 -13.97 -3.85 1.39
C ARG A 193 -13.63 -3.97 -0.10
N GLY A 194 -13.12 -5.14 -0.50
CA GLY A 194 -12.54 -5.34 -1.82
C GLY A 194 -11.25 -4.54 -2.04
N ALA A 195 -10.81 -4.47 -3.29
CA ALA A 195 -9.75 -3.55 -3.68
C ALA A 195 -10.30 -2.11 -3.74
N MET A 196 -9.44 -1.15 -3.42
CA MET A 196 -9.80 0.26 -3.35
C MET A 196 -8.77 1.11 -4.08
N VAL A 197 -9.21 2.26 -4.60
CA VAL A 197 -8.34 3.31 -5.14
C VAL A 197 -8.32 4.46 -4.15
N VAL A 198 -7.12 4.89 -3.77
CA VAL A 198 -6.91 6.02 -2.86
C VAL A 198 -6.14 7.10 -3.58
N MET A 199 -6.81 8.21 -3.90
CA MET A 199 -6.22 9.39 -4.52
C MET A 199 -7.03 10.64 -4.15
N ASN A 200 -6.33 11.77 -3.94
CA ASN A 200 -6.93 13.07 -3.68
C ASN A 200 -7.94 13.03 -2.52
N ASP A 201 -7.49 12.51 -1.38
CA ASP A 201 -8.23 12.37 -0.11
C ASP A 201 -9.46 11.44 -0.19
N ARG A 202 -9.66 10.69 -1.28
CA ARG A 202 -10.84 9.81 -1.50
C ARG A 202 -10.48 8.34 -1.45
N ILE A 203 -11.36 7.55 -0.85
CA ILE A 203 -11.31 6.08 -0.89
C ILE A 203 -12.46 5.60 -1.77
N VAL A 204 -12.15 5.07 -2.96
CA VAL A 204 -13.16 4.66 -3.95
C VAL A 204 -13.07 3.16 -4.20
N SER A 205 -14.20 2.48 -4.39
CA SER A 205 -14.22 1.06 -4.74
C SER A 205 -13.56 0.83 -6.09
N ALA A 206 -12.66 -0.17 -6.18
CA ALA A 206 -12.07 -0.59 -7.43
C ALA A 206 -13.10 -1.01 -8.50
N TYR A 207 -14.28 -1.44 -8.08
CA TYR A 207 -15.35 -1.86 -8.98
C TYR A 207 -16.01 -0.68 -9.72
N TYR A 208 -16.14 0.48 -9.07
CA TYR A 208 -16.89 1.63 -9.60
C TYR A 208 -16.02 2.81 -10.04
N VAL A 209 -14.76 2.84 -9.62
CA VAL A 209 -13.86 3.96 -9.89
C VAL A 209 -13.52 4.06 -11.38
N THR A 210 -13.51 5.27 -11.91
CA THR A 210 -13.00 5.55 -13.25
C THR A 210 -12.33 6.92 -13.32
N LYS A 211 -11.38 7.09 -14.24
CA LYS A 211 -10.68 8.34 -14.55
C LYS A 211 -11.57 9.23 -15.40
N THR A 212 -12.24 10.19 -14.75
CA THR A 212 -13.24 11.07 -15.39
C THR A 212 -12.66 12.26 -16.17
N ASN A 213 -11.38 12.57 -15.98
CA ASN A 213 -10.67 13.69 -16.60
C ASN A 213 -9.23 13.30 -16.97
N ALA A 214 -8.77 13.78 -18.12
CA ALA A 214 -7.44 13.48 -18.62
C ALA A 214 -6.29 14.05 -17.76
N ASN A 215 -6.51 15.17 -17.05
CA ASN A 215 -5.42 15.97 -16.46
C ASN A 215 -5.63 16.41 -15.00
N THR A 216 -6.87 16.44 -14.49
CA THR A 216 -7.12 16.98 -13.14
C THR A 216 -6.81 15.95 -12.04
N MET A 217 -6.33 16.43 -10.89
CA MET A 217 -5.98 15.58 -9.75
C MET A 217 -7.22 14.91 -9.10
N ASP A 218 -8.40 15.49 -9.28
CA ASP A 218 -9.67 14.95 -8.77
C ASP A 218 -10.34 13.93 -9.71
N THR A 219 -9.60 13.40 -10.69
CA THR A 219 -10.17 12.64 -11.81
C THR A 219 -10.83 11.30 -11.42
N PHE A 220 -10.31 10.60 -10.40
CA PHE A 220 -10.85 9.29 -10.04
C PHE A 220 -12.13 9.42 -9.22
N LYS A 221 -13.24 9.00 -9.81
CA LYS A 221 -14.58 9.11 -9.21
C LYS A 221 -15.38 7.85 -9.52
N ALA A 222 -16.28 7.49 -8.60
CA ALA A 222 -17.41 6.61 -8.87
C ALA A 222 -18.66 7.49 -8.99
N VAL A 223 -19.00 7.88 -10.22
CA VAL A 223 -19.92 9.00 -10.50
C VAL A 223 -21.28 8.85 -9.80
N GLU A 224 -21.88 7.66 -9.85
CA GLU A 224 -23.20 7.40 -9.27
C GLU A 224 -23.12 6.76 -7.88
N MET A 225 -22.13 5.90 -7.63
CA MET A 225 -22.03 5.11 -6.40
C MET A 225 -21.35 5.87 -5.25
N GLY A 226 -20.61 6.94 -5.57
CA GLY A 226 -19.87 7.72 -4.59
C GLY A 226 -18.64 7.00 -4.03
N ASN A 227 -18.00 7.64 -3.06
CA ASN A 227 -16.80 7.11 -2.40
C ASN A 227 -17.20 6.14 -1.28
N LEU A 228 -16.33 5.16 -1.00
CA LEU A 228 -16.44 4.32 0.20
C LEU A 228 -16.12 5.12 1.47
N GLY A 229 -15.29 6.15 1.33
CA GLY A 229 -14.85 7.02 2.41
C GLY A 229 -13.92 8.13 1.91
N GLU A 230 -13.35 8.84 2.85
CA GLU A 230 -12.37 9.90 2.61
C GLU A 230 -11.28 9.88 3.69
N LEU A 231 -10.20 10.59 3.46
CA LEU A 231 -9.19 10.86 4.46
C LEU A 231 -9.25 12.33 4.88
N ILE A 232 -9.25 12.57 6.19
CA ILE A 232 -9.12 13.91 6.75
C ILE A 232 -7.95 13.88 7.72
N SER A 233 -6.92 14.71 7.46
CA SER A 233 -5.68 14.72 8.24
C SER A 233 -5.05 13.31 8.36
N ASN A 234 -4.96 12.60 7.23
CA ASN A 234 -4.44 11.23 7.15
C ASN A 234 -5.15 10.24 8.09
N THR A 235 -6.44 10.44 8.34
CA THR A 235 -7.29 9.50 9.08
C THR A 235 -8.42 9.03 8.17
N PRO A 236 -8.57 7.72 7.93
CA PRO A 236 -9.63 7.21 7.06
C PRO A 236 -11.00 7.22 7.74
N TYR A 237 -11.99 7.80 7.07
CA TYR A 237 -13.40 7.82 7.45
C TYR A 237 -14.22 7.08 6.41
N PHE A 238 -14.67 5.87 6.74
CA PHE A 238 -15.56 5.08 5.88
C PHE A 238 -17.02 5.45 6.10
N PHE A 239 -17.77 5.66 5.02
CA PHE A 239 -19.19 6.03 5.06
C PHE A 239 -20.11 4.81 5.17
N TYR A 240 -19.65 3.65 4.72
CA TYR A 240 -20.43 2.41 4.67
C TYR A 240 -19.75 1.29 5.46
N PRO A 241 -20.49 0.28 5.95
CA PRO A 241 -19.88 -0.91 6.55
C PRO A 241 -19.08 -1.72 5.50
N PRO A 242 -18.20 -2.64 5.94
CA PRO A 242 -17.57 -3.63 5.06
C PRO A 242 -18.61 -4.50 4.35
N ILE A 243 -18.23 -5.10 3.22
CA ILE A 243 -19.08 -5.96 2.37
C ILE A 243 -18.88 -7.45 2.65
#